data_AF-A0A6G8NYB3-F1
#
_entry.id   AF-A0A6G8NYB3-F1
#
_cell.length_a   1.000
_cell.length_b   1.000
_cell.length_c   1.000
_cell.angle_alpha   90.00
_cell.angle_beta   90.00
_cell.angle_gamma   90.00
#
_symmetry.space_group_name_H-M   'P 1'
#
loop_
_entity.id
_entity.type
_entity.pdbx_description
1 polymer ?
#
loop_
_entity_poly.entity_id
_entity_poly.type
_entity_poly.pdbx_seq_one_letter_code
_entity_poly.pdbx_strand_id
1 'polypeptide(L)' 'MKYAWIELHSRQWPVSLTCQVLGVSPSGYHARKARDVDTDRARRRISNDALLVHIKAVHAESKG' A
#
# COMPACT_ATOMS: atom_id res chain seq x y z
N MET A 1 -10.53 6.05 13.12
CA MET A 1 -9.24 5.79 12.43
C MET A 1 -8.45 7.09 12.33
N LYS A 2 -7.24 7.18 12.91
CA LYS A 2 -6.44 8.43 12.94
C LYS A 2 -6.17 9.01 11.55
N TYR A 3 -5.83 8.16 10.59
CA TYR A 3 -5.51 8.63 9.25
C TYR A 3 -6.72 9.14 8.45
N ALA A 4 -7.93 8.61 8.68
CA ALA A 4 -9.14 9.12 8.05
C ALA A 4 -9.47 10.55 8.54
N TRP A 5 -9.20 10.82 9.83
CA TRP A 5 -9.32 12.17 10.37
C TRP A 5 -8.30 13.14 9.77
N ILE A 6 -7.06 12.69 9.55
CA ILE A 6 -6.02 13.49 8.87
C ILE A 6 -6.44 13.83 7.44
N GLU A 7 -7.00 12.87 6.68
CA GLU A 7 -7.49 13.13 5.31
C GLU A 7 -8.54 14.23 5.29
N LEU A 8 -9.54 14.18 6.19
CA LEU A 8 -10.63 15.16 6.26
C LEU A 8 -10.13 16.58 6.54
N HIS A 9 -9.06 16.73 7.31
CA HIS A 9 -8.51 18.02 7.74
C HIS A 9 -7.23 18.42 6.99
N SER A 10 -6.78 17.61 6.02
CA SER A 10 -5.53 17.83 5.28
C SER A 10 -5.52 19.11 4.45
N ARG A 11 -6.69 19.70 4.17
CA ARG A 11 -6.84 21.01 3.50
C ARG A 11 -6.63 22.20 4.43
N GLN A 12 -6.83 22.00 5.73
CA GLN A 12 -6.73 23.05 6.75
C GLN A 12 -5.36 23.02 7.44
N TRP A 13 -4.77 21.83 7.58
CA TRP A 13 -3.52 21.63 8.34
C TRP A 13 -2.52 20.75 7.57
N PRO A 14 -1.21 21.06 7.65
CA PRO A 14 -0.19 20.18 7.12
C PRO A 14 -0.25 18.78 7.75
N VAL A 15 -0.12 17.76 6.91
CA VAL A 15 -0.09 16.34 7.31
C VAL A 15 1.02 16.07 8.34
N SER A 16 2.21 16.65 8.15
CA SER A 16 3.34 16.45 9.07
C SER A 16 3.01 16.88 10.51
N LEU A 17 2.35 18.02 10.67
CA LEU A 17 1.96 18.56 11.97
C LEU A 17 0.90 17.67 12.63
N THR A 18 -0.14 17.31 11.87
CA THR A 18 -1.21 16.44 12.37
C THR A 18 -0.70 15.03 12.69
N CYS A 19 0.27 14.50 11.94
CA CYS A 19 0.95 13.25 12.26
C CYS A 19 1.71 13.32 13.58
N GLN A 20 2.45 14.42 13.83
CA GLN A 20 3.16 14.64 15.08
C GLN A 20 2.20 14.72 16.28
N VAL A 21 1.12 15.50 16.17
CA VAL A 21 0.12 15.67 17.22
C VAL A 21 -0.61 14.35 17.54
N LEU A 22 -0.93 13.56 16.52
CA LEU A 22 -1.66 12.29 16.68
C LEU A 22 -0.74 11.10 17.01
N GLY A 23 0.58 11.31 17.08
CA GLY A 23 1.57 10.28 17.34
C GLY A 23 1.58 9.18 16.28
N VAL A 24 1.51 9.55 15.00
CA VAL A 24 1.58 8.61 13.88
C VAL A 24 2.73 9.00 12.94
N SER A 25 3.31 8.01 12.27
CA SER A 25 4.35 8.29 11.28
C SER A 25 3.77 8.91 10.00
N PRO A 26 4.34 10.03 9.49
CA PRO A 26 4.02 10.56 8.17
C PRO A 26 4.26 9.55 7.04
N SER A 27 5.34 8.76 7.12
CA SER A 27 5.64 7.75 6.09
C SER A 27 4.57 6.65 6.05
N GLY A 28 4.03 6.26 7.21
CA GLY A 28 2.92 5.31 7.30
C GLY A 28 1.62 5.87 6.71
N TYR A 29 1.33 7.15 6.96
CA TYR A 29 0.19 7.83 6.35
C TYR A 29 0.29 7.86 4.82
N HIS A 30 1.42 8.30 4.27
CA HIS A 30 1.62 8.37 2.82
C HIS A 30 1.64 6.99 2.17
N ALA A 31 2.22 5.97 2.81
CA ALA A 31 2.19 4.61 2.29
C ALA A 31 0.77 4.04 2.24
N ARG A 32 -0.08 4.32 3.24
CA ARG A 32 -1.50 3.95 3.20
C ARG A 32 -2.22 4.71 2.09
N LYS A 33 -2.04 6.03 2.02
CA LYS A 33 -2.65 6.88 1.00
C LYS A 33 -2.28 6.43 -0.42
N ALA A 34 -1.01 6.07 -0.63
CA ALA A 34 -0.55 5.52 -1.90
C ALA A 34 -1.31 4.23 -2.24
N ARG A 35 -1.51 3.31 -1.29
CA ARG A 35 -2.32 2.09 -1.53
C ARG A 35 -3.80 2.36 -1.78
N ASP A 36 -4.35 3.41 -1.18
CA ASP A 36 -5.75 3.82 -1.39
C ASP A 36 -5.94 4.48 -2.78
N VAL A 37 -4.94 5.19 -3.31
CA VAL A 37 -4.94 5.74 -4.69
C VAL A 37 -4.63 4.66 -5.73
N ASP A 38 -3.77 3.71 -5.36
CA ASP A 38 -3.38 2.57 -6.21
C ASP A 38 -4.47 1.49 -6.29
N THR A 39 -5.71 1.77 -5.86
CA THR A 39 -6.83 0.84 -5.99
C THR A 39 -7.18 0.53 -7.45
N ASP A 40 -6.94 1.49 -8.36
CA ASP A 40 -7.12 1.32 -9.81
C ASP A 40 -5.96 0.61 -10.49
N ARG A 41 -4.77 0.62 -9.87
CA ARG A 41 -3.76 -0.38 -10.17
C ARG A 41 -4.22 -1.65 -9.51
N ALA A 42 -5.23 -2.25 -10.12
CA ALA A 42 -5.77 -3.57 -9.84
C ALA A 42 -4.64 -4.35 -9.22
N ARG A 43 -4.74 -4.57 -7.89
CA ARG A 43 -3.74 -5.33 -7.14
C ARG A 43 -3.34 -6.43 -8.10
N ARG A 44 -2.08 -6.52 -8.49
CA ARG A 44 -1.58 -7.65 -9.30
C ARG A 44 -1.64 -8.93 -8.44
N ARG A 45 -2.78 -9.15 -7.81
CA ARG A 45 -3.29 -10.38 -7.24
C ARG A 45 -3.51 -11.27 -8.44
N ILE A 46 -2.39 -11.80 -8.89
CA ILE A 46 -2.36 -13.10 -9.52
C ILE A 46 -3.03 -14.05 -8.51
N SER A 47 -3.95 -14.89 -9.00
CA SER A 47 -4.53 -15.94 -8.16
C SER A 47 -3.41 -16.86 -7.67
N ASN A 48 -3.62 -17.55 -6.55
CA ASN A 48 -2.64 -18.52 -6.05
C ASN A 48 -2.29 -19.57 -7.12
N ASP A 49 -3.27 -19.96 -7.95
CA ASP A 49 -3.06 -20.89 -9.05
C ASP A 49 -2.16 -20.32 -10.14
N ALA A 50 -2.38 -19.07 -10.55
CA ALA A 50 -1.51 -18.40 -11.51
C ALA A 50 -0.10 -18.21 -10.94
N LEU A 51 0.04 -17.93 -9.64
CA LEU A 51 1.34 -17.83 -8.97
C LEU A 51 2.08 -19.17 -8.99
N LEU A 52 1.38 -20.26 -8.71
CA LEU A 52 1.94 -21.62 -8.71
C LEU A 52 2.45 -22.03 -10.09
N VAL A 53 1.75 -21.65 -11.17
CA VAL A 53 2.22 -21.89 -12.54
C VAL A 53 3.55 -21.18 -12.78
N HIS A 54 3.66 -19.90 -12.43
CA HIS A 54 4.90 -19.15 -12.59
C HIS A 54 6.05 -19.71 -11.75
N ILE A 55 5.79 -20.10 -10.50
CA ILE A 55 6.80 -20.71 -9.63
C ILE A 55 7.31 -22.03 -10.23
N LYS A 56 6.42 -22.89 -10.74
CA LYS A 56 6.80 -24.17 -11.36
C LYS A 56 7.62 -23.97 -12.64
N ALA A 57 7.26 -22.99 -13.47
CA ALA A 57 8.00 -22.67 -14.68
C ALA A 57 9.46 -22.26 -14.36
N VAL A 58 9.64 -21.29 -13.45
CA VAL A 58 10.97 -20.87 -13.00
C VAL A 58 11.75 -22.02 -12.36
N HIS A 59 11.08 -22.89 -11.60
CA HIS A 59 11.72 -24.05 -10.99
C HIS A 59 12.21 -25.07 -12.02
N ALA A 60 11.46 -25.28 -13.10
CA ALA A 60 11.84 -26.16 -14.20
C ALA A 60 13.04 -25.58 -14.98
N GLU A 61 13.04 -24.27 -15.25
CA GLU A 61 14.15 -23.57 -15.91
C GLU A 61 15.44 -23.61 -15.09
N SER A 62 15.35 -23.50 -13.76
CA SER A 62 16.53 -23.50 -12.88
C SER A 62 17.10 -24.90 -12.58
N LYS A 63 16.34 -25.97 -12.86
CA LYS A 63 16.76 -27.37 -12.63
C LYS A 63 17.13 -28.11 -13.92
N GLY A 64 17.18 -27.42 -15.05
CA GLY A 64 17.75 -27.90 -16.31
C GLY A 64 19.27 -27.83 -16.31
#